data_AF-A0AAJ6HR92-F1
#
_entry.id   AF-A0AAJ6HR92-F1
#
_cell.length_a   1.000
_cell.length_b   1.000
_cell.length_c   1.000
_cell.angle_alpha   90.00
_cell.angle_beta   90.00
_cell.angle_gamma   90.00
#
_symmetry.space_group_name_H-M   'P 1'
#
loop_
_entity.id
_entity.type
_entity.pdbx_description
1 polymer ?
#
loop_
_entity_poly.entity_id
_entity_poly.type
_entity_poly.pdbx_seq_one_letter_code
_entity_poly.pdbx_strand_id
1 'polypeptide(L)'
;MPAWAAAYGLAHLDNPSPSTTSLIGPTNTAINRTYAMTTDLTQPLIVAQISVNGAPPGPLLIDGTHRLYRAWREHIPRLPAYVLTVEETRQVQDDLLLGPGGTSAIPPSDP
;
A
#
# COMPACT_ATOMS: atom_id res chain seq x y z
N MET A 1 18.95 -1.55 -5.57
CA MET A 1 17.46 -1.64 -5.55
C MET A 1 16.92 -0.59 -4.59
N PRO A 2 15.91 0.21 -4.96
CA PRO A 2 15.32 1.18 -4.04
C PRO A 2 14.71 0.49 -2.82
N ALA A 3 14.86 1.07 -1.62
CA ALA A 3 14.39 0.48 -0.37
C ALA A 3 12.87 0.16 -0.37
N TRP A 4 12.08 0.99 -1.06
CA TRP A 4 10.64 0.79 -1.20
C TRP A 4 10.27 -0.47 -1.99
N ALA A 5 11.06 -0.86 -3.00
CA ALA A 5 10.71 -2.01 -3.85
C ALA A 5 10.80 -3.34 -3.08
N ALA A 6 11.72 -3.43 -2.12
CA ALA A 6 11.82 -4.57 -1.22
C ALA A 6 10.65 -4.59 -0.21
N ALA A 7 10.32 -3.43 0.39
CA ALA A 7 9.21 -3.31 1.35
C ALA A 7 7.85 -3.72 0.75
N TYR A 8 7.65 -3.47 -0.54
CA TYR A 8 6.42 -3.83 -1.26
C TYR A 8 6.46 -5.21 -1.94
N GLY A 9 7.52 -6.01 -1.73
CA GLY A 9 7.63 -7.35 -2.29
C GLY A 9 7.85 -7.40 -3.81
N LEU A 10 8.12 -6.26 -4.46
CA LEU A 10 8.31 -6.18 -5.92
C LEU A 10 9.49 -7.01 -6.41
N ALA A 11 10.55 -7.07 -5.61
CA ALA A 11 11.75 -7.83 -5.91
C ALA A 11 11.52 -9.35 -6.02
N HIS A 12 10.39 -9.86 -5.53
CA HIS A 12 10.06 -11.29 -5.49
C HIS A 12 8.89 -11.68 -6.39
N LEU A 13 8.30 -10.75 -7.15
CA LEU A 13 7.13 -11.02 -8.00
C LEU A 13 7.39 -12.08 -9.08
N ASP A 14 8.61 -12.13 -9.61
CA ASP A 14 8.99 -13.06 -10.67
C ASP A 14 9.55 -14.39 -10.13
N ASN A 15 9.78 -14.49 -8.81
CA ASN A 15 10.17 -15.71 -8.11
C ASN A 15 9.51 -15.75 -6.71
N PRO A 16 8.20 -16.05 -6.64
CA PRO A 16 7.45 -16.02 -5.40
C PRO A 16 7.93 -17.13 -4.47
N SER A 17 8.60 -16.76 -3.37
CA SER A 17 8.84 -17.69 -2.28
C SER A 17 7.57 -17.78 -1.42
N PRO A 18 7.08 -18.97 -1.06
CA PRO A 18 5.96 -19.13 -0.12
C PRO A 18 6.21 -18.49 1.25
N SER A 19 7.48 -18.26 1.60
CA SER A 19 7.91 -17.67 2.87
C SER A 19 8.02 -16.14 2.86
N THR A 20 7.84 -15.47 1.71
CA THR A 20 7.91 -14.01 1.62
C THR A 20 6.52 -13.40 1.56
N THR A 21 6.20 -12.55 2.54
CA THR A 21 4.95 -11.78 2.56
C THR A 21 5.00 -10.68 1.49
N SER A 22 4.52 -10.98 0.29
CA SER A 22 4.36 -9.99 -0.77
C SER A 22 3.12 -9.13 -0.50
N LEU A 23 3.31 -7.82 -0.29
CA LEU A 23 2.19 -6.89 -0.06
C LEU A 23 1.29 -6.77 -1.30
N ILE A 24 1.83 -7.03 -2.48
CA ILE A 24 1.08 -6.99 -3.75
C ILE A 24 0.38 -8.35 -4.02
N GLY A 25 0.42 -9.28 -3.07
CA GLY A 25 -0.30 -10.54 -3.11
C GLY A 25 0.63 -11.74 -3.27
N PRO A 26 0.20 -12.93 -2.81
CA PRO A 26 1.03 -14.13 -2.75
C PRO A 26 1.22 -14.82 -4.11
N THR A 27 0.55 -14.36 -5.18
CA THR A 27 0.58 -15.01 -6.49
C THR A 27 1.17 -14.10 -7.56
N ASN A 28 1.82 -14.72 -8.56
CA ASN A 28 2.33 -14.06 -9.76
C ASN A 28 1.22 -13.41 -10.63
N THR A 29 -0.06 -13.69 -10.35
CA THR A 29 -1.25 -13.14 -11.02
C THR A 29 -1.83 -11.91 -10.35
N ALA A 30 -1.32 -11.52 -9.17
CA ALA A 30 -1.90 -10.41 -8.40
C ALA A 30 -1.70 -9.02 -9.07
N ILE A 31 -0.90 -8.94 -10.14
CA ILE A 31 -0.74 -7.75 -10.98
C ILE A 31 -1.08 -8.10 -12.42
N ASN A 32 -2.02 -7.36 -13.03
CA ASN A 32 -2.14 -7.36 -14.48
C ASN A 32 -0.97 -6.54 -15.07
N ARG A 33 0.09 -7.24 -15.48
CA ARG A 33 1.34 -6.62 -15.96
C ARG A 33 1.12 -5.77 -17.21
N THR A 34 0.31 -6.24 -18.16
CA THR A 34 0.00 -5.50 -19.38
C THR A 34 -0.68 -4.18 -19.06
N TYR A 35 -1.69 -4.21 -18.18
CA TYR A 35 -2.36 -3.00 -17.72
C TYR A 35 -1.41 -2.08 -16.94
N ALA A 36 -0.56 -2.64 -16.06
CA ALA A 36 0.38 -1.87 -15.26
C ALA A 36 1.27 -0.96 -16.12
N MET A 37 1.79 -1.49 -17.23
CA MET A 37 2.64 -0.74 -18.16
C MET A 37 1.92 0.39 -18.90
N THR A 38 0.59 0.49 -18.81
CA THR A 38 -0.21 1.59 -19.39
C THR A 38 -0.56 2.69 -18.40
N THR A 39 -0.31 2.49 -17.11
CA THR A 39 -0.76 3.42 -16.05
C THR A 39 0.01 4.73 -16.05
N ASP A 40 -0.67 5.86 -15.84
CA ASP A 40 -0.04 7.18 -15.75
C ASP A 40 0.78 7.34 -14.46
N LEU A 41 2.09 7.58 -14.59
CA LEU A 41 3.01 7.76 -13.46
C LEU A 41 2.96 9.16 -12.84
N THR A 42 2.26 10.11 -13.45
CA THR A 42 2.03 11.45 -12.86
C THR A 42 0.89 11.44 -11.85
N GLN A 43 0.00 10.43 -11.91
CA GLN A 43 -1.01 10.22 -10.89
C GLN A 43 -0.35 9.77 -9.58
N PRO A 44 -0.62 10.45 -8.45
CA PRO A 44 0.00 10.10 -7.19
C PRO A 44 -0.40 8.70 -6.71
N LEU A 45 0.54 8.03 -6.03
CA LEU A 45 0.21 6.91 -5.15
C LEU A 45 -0.55 7.42 -3.92
N ILE A 46 -1.41 6.60 -3.32
CA ILE A 46 -1.97 6.89 -1.99
C ILE A 46 -1.24 6.03 -0.98
N VAL A 47 -0.62 6.67 0.00
CA VAL A 47 0.22 6.01 1.02
C VAL A 47 -0.21 6.50 2.40
N ALA A 48 -0.19 5.63 3.40
CA ALA A 48 -0.31 5.99 4.81
C ALA A 48 0.96 5.60 5.56
N GLN A 49 1.13 6.08 6.80
CA GLN A 49 2.14 5.57 7.72
C GLN A 49 1.45 4.62 8.70
N ILE A 50 1.87 3.36 8.74
CA ILE A 50 1.41 2.40 9.73
C ILE A 50 2.48 2.19 10.80
N SER A 51 2.07 2.28 12.06
CA SER A 51 2.91 1.93 13.20
C SER A 51 2.58 0.51 13.64
N VAL A 52 3.60 -0.34 13.75
CA VAL A 52 3.47 -1.71 14.28
C VAL A 52 4.31 -1.77 15.56
N ASN A 53 3.76 -2.36 16.62
CA ASN A 53 4.43 -2.44 17.91
C ASN A 53 5.85 -3.04 17.75
N GLY A 54 6.86 -2.31 18.25
CA GLY A 54 8.25 -2.74 18.20
C GLY A 54 8.98 -2.46 16.87
N ALA A 55 8.35 -1.78 15.90
CA ALA A 55 8.98 -1.38 14.65
C ALA A 55 8.83 0.14 14.38
N PRO A 56 9.79 0.77 13.68
CA PRO A 56 9.60 2.12 13.16
C PRO A 56 8.37 2.19 12.24
N PRO A 57 7.64 3.34 12.21
CA PRO A 57 6.55 3.53 11.27
C PRO A 57 6.99 3.28 9.83
N GLY A 58 6.18 2.52 9.08
CA GLY A 58 6.45 2.15 7.71
C GLY A 58 5.35 2.63 6.76
N PRO A 59 5.67 2.84 5.47
CA PRO A 59 4.69 3.27 4.49
C PRO A 59 3.77 2.11 4.07
N LEU A 60 2.47 2.27 4.29
CA LEU A 60 1.42 1.38 3.77
C LEU A 60 0.90 1.93 2.44
N LEU A 61 1.07 1.17 1.36
CA LEU A 61 0.44 1.51 0.08
C LEU A 61 -1.05 1.19 0.14
N ILE A 62 -1.89 2.16 -0.20
CA ILE A 62 -3.35 2.02 -0.23
C ILE A 62 -3.85 1.94 -1.67
N ASP A 63 -3.34 2.83 -2.54
CA ASP A 63 -3.66 2.83 -3.97
C ASP A 63 -2.41 3.07 -4.83
N GLY A 64 -2.43 2.50 -6.04
CA GLY A 64 -1.39 2.70 -7.05
C GLY A 64 -0.47 1.50 -7.26
N THR A 65 -0.85 0.29 -6.84
CA THR A 65 -0.09 -0.95 -7.02
C THR A 65 0.44 -1.14 -8.44
N HIS A 66 -0.40 -0.91 -9.46
CA HIS A 66 0.00 -1.03 -10.87
C HIS A 66 0.99 0.07 -11.31
N ARG A 67 0.82 1.31 -10.82
CA ARG A 67 1.76 2.43 -11.05
C ARG A 67 3.11 2.16 -10.41
N LEU A 68 3.11 1.64 -9.18
CA LEU A 68 4.31 1.27 -8.45
C LEU A 68 5.08 0.13 -9.16
N TYR A 69 4.37 -0.87 -9.68
CA TYR A 69 4.97 -1.91 -10.52
C TYR A 69 5.65 -1.32 -11.76
N ARG A 70 4.93 -0.46 -12.51
CA ARG A 70 5.48 0.18 -13.71
C ARG A 70 6.73 0.98 -13.40
N ALA A 71 6.73 1.79 -12.34
CA ALA A 71 7.91 2.55 -11.93
C ALA A 71 9.09 1.65 -11.56
N TRP A 72 8.85 0.53 -10.88
CA TRP A 72 9.91 -0.45 -10.60
C TRP A 72 10.49 -1.03 -11.88
N ARG A 73 9.64 -1.45 -12.83
CA ARG A 73 10.07 -2.01 -14.12
C ARG A 73 10.84 -1.01 -14.99
N GLU A 74 10.42 0.25 -14.99
CA GLU A 74 11.05 1.34 -15.73
C GLU A 74 12.22 1.99 -14.99
N HIS A 75 12.59 1.48 -13.81
CA HIS A 75 13.68 2.01 -12.97
C HIS A 75 13.49 3.49 -12.58
N ILE A 76 12.24 3.92 -12.43
CA ILE A 76 11.88 5.26 -11.98
C ILE A 76 12.06 5.33 -10.46
N PRO A 77 12.97 6.17 -9.94
CA PRO A 77 13.37 6.11 -8.53
C PRO A 77 12.37 6.77 -7.58
N ARG A 78 11.49 7.64 -8.10
CA ARG A 78 10.55 8.46 -7.32
C ARG A 78 9.22 8.56 -8.06
N LEU A 79 8.13 8.48 -7.31
CA LEU A 79 6.78 8.74 -7.79
C LEU A 79 6.12 9.83 -6.96
N PRO A 80 5.20 10.61 -7.53
CA PRO A 80 4.31 11.44 -6.74
C PRO A 80 3.50 10.56 -5.79
N ALA A 81 3.28 11.03 -4.57
CA ALA A 81 2.50 10.34 -3.57
C ALA A 81 1.73 11.34 -2.72
N TYR A 82 0.48 11.00 -2.43
CA TYR A 82 -0.32 11.62 -1.38
C TYR A 82 -0.18 10.79 -0.12
N VAL A 83 0.41 11.38 0.92
CA VAL A 83 0.62 10.72 2.21
C VAL A 83 -0.51 11.12 3.13
N LEU A 84 -1.42 10.19 3.40
CA LEU A 84 -2.51 10.39 4.33
C LEU A 84 -1.96 10.65 5.73
N THR A 85 -2.33 11.80 6.28
CA THR A 85 -2.06 12.12 7.68
C THR A 85 -3.19 11.62 8.55
N VAL A 86 -2.87 11.37 9.82
CA VAL A 86 -3.89 11.04 10.84
C VAL A 86 -4.90 12.17 10.96
N GLU A 87 -4.46 13.42 10.82
CA GLU A 87 -5.32 14.59 10.92
C GLU A 87 -6.35 14.66 9.80
N GLU A 88 -5.93 14.50 8.54
CA GLU A 88 -6.86 14.43 7.40
C GLU A 88 -7.84 13.26 7.54
N THR A 89 -7.37 12.12 8.05
CA THR A 89 -8.23 10.95 8.28
C THR A 89 -9.29 11.24 9.36
N ARG A 90 -8.92 11.94 10.44
CA ARG A 90 -9.86 12.36 11.48
C ARG A 90 -10.89 13.35 10.96
N GLN A 91 -10.48 14.34 10.17
CA GLN A 91 -11.39 15.32 9.57
C GLN A 91 -12.47 14.65 8.70
N VAL A 92 -12.10 13.60 7.95
CA VAL A 92 -13.06 12.80 7.17
C VAL A 92 -14.00 11.99 8.06
N GLN A 93 -13.52 11.46 9.18
CA GLN A 93 -14.36 10.74 10.16
C GLN A 93 -15.35 11.68 10.87
N ASP A 94 -14.95 12.93 11.10
CA ASP A 94 -15.75 13.96 11.74
C ASP A 94 -16.73 14.63 10.75
N ASP A 95 -16.57 14.40 9.45
CA ASP A 95 -17.52 14.83 8.43
C ASP A 95 -18.83 14.03 8.56
N LEU A 96 -19.80 14.66 9.21
CA LEU A 96 -21.13 14.12 9.51
C LEU A 96 -21.88 13.62 8.27
N LEU A 97 -21.50 14.03 7.06
CA LEU A 97 -22.07 13.54 5.80
C LEU A 97 -21.65 12.10 5.46
N LEU A 98 -20.57 11.59 6.06
CA LEU A 98 -20.04 10.23 5.85
C LEU A 98 -20.48 9.24 6.93
N GLY A 99 -21.23 9.70 7.94
CA GLY A 99 -21.73 8.90 9.07
C GLY A 99 -20.65 8.65 10.14
N PRO A 100 -21.04 8.32 11.39
CA PRO A 100 -20.06 8.08 12.46
C PRO A 100 -19.20 6.85 12.13
N GLY A 101 -17.88 7.02 12.14
CA GLY A 101 -16.86 5.99 11.85
C GLY A 101 -16.74 4.89 12.90
N GLY A 102 -17.87 4.26 13.27
CA GLY A 102 -17.92 3.21 14.26
C GLY A 102 -17.77 1.82 13.65
N THR A 103 -16.55 1.33 13.45
CA THR A 103 -16.32 -0.12 13.60
C THR A 103 -16.12 -0.40 15.08
N SER A 104 -17.22 -0.71 15.77
CA SER A 104 -17.17 -1.28 17.11
C SER A 104 -16.40 -2.60 17.02
N ALA A 105 -15.12 -2.58 17.41
CA ALA A 105 -14.38 -3.81 17.67
C ALA A 105 -15.06 -4.49 18.86
N ILE A 106 -15.89 -5.50 18.59
CA ILE A 106 -16.34 -6.43 19.62
C ILE A 106 -15.06 -7.11 20.12
N PRO A 107 -14.65 -6.94 21.40
CA PRO A 107 -13.52 -7.68 21.92
C PRO A 107 -13.84 -9.17 21.89
N PRO A 108 -12.84 -10.04 21.63
CA PRO A 108 -13.06 -11.48 21.66
C PRO A 108 -13.54 -11.88 23.05
N SER A 109 -14.66 -12.59 23.12
CA SER A 109 -15.07 -13.29 24.33
C SER A 109 -14.08 -14.42 24.57
N ASP A 110 -13.31 -14.35 25.66
CA ASP A 110 -12.47 -15.47 26.09
C ASP A 110 -13.35 -16.67 26.51
N PRO A 111 -12.88 -17.91 26.25
CA PRO A 111 -13.57 -19.15 26.63
C PRO A 111 -13.49 -19.47 28.14
#